data_AF-A0A961TYA3-F1
#
_entry.id   AF-A0A961TYA3-F1
#
_cell.length_a   1.000
_cell.length_b   1.000
_cell.length_c   1.000
_cell.angle_alpha   90.00
_cell.angle_beta   90.00
_cell.angle_gamma   90.00
#
_symmetry.space_group_name_H-M   'P 1'
#
loop_
_entity.id
_entity.type
_entity.pdbx_description
1 polymer ?
#
loop_
_entity_poly.entity_id
_entity_poly.type
_entity_poly.pdbx_seq_one_letter_code
_entity_poly.pdbx_strand_id
1 'polypeptide(L)'
;VVPNLDHEEWTHIVLSVGTNDAKNFHTVGRWDREFGTLLYALRAKWPEARLVWSPVIDMKLVPALPKALASILETRARAINRMGVRLCRERSAVAASRLPVLDAARGFAKDGFHASEAGYRAWAEHLADLMLAQD
;
A
#
# COMPACT_ATOMS: atom_id res chain seq x y z
N VAL A 1 5.62 -15.00 -5.87
CA VAL A 1 4.37 -14.45 -6.44
C VAL A 1 4.55 -14.14 -7.92
N VAL A 2 5.31 -13.11 -8.30
CA VAL A 2 5.43 -12.66 -9.71
C VAL A 2 5.80 -13.75 -10.74
N PRO A 3 6.73 -14.69 -10.46
CA PRO A 3 7.06 -15.75 -11.43
C PRO A 3 5.88 -16.68 -11.74
N ASN A 4 4.90 -16.79 -10.84
CA ASN A 4 3.77 -17.70 -10.96
C ASN A 4 2.50 -17.04 -11.53
N LEU A 5 2.55 -15.73 -11.83
CA LEU A 5 1.45 -15.05 -12.50
C LEU A 5 1.49 -15.37 -14.00
N ASP A 6 0.35 -15.47 -14.66
CA ASP A 6 0.32 -15.63 -16.11
C ASP A 6 0.87 -14.38 -16.81
N HIS A 7 1.44 -14.58 -18.01
CA HIS A 7 2.03 -13.51 -18.82
C HIS A 7 0.96 -12.76 -19.64
N GLU A 8 -0.14 -12.40 -19.00
CA GLU A 8 -1.18 -11.57 -19.63
C GLU A 8 -0.69 -10.14 -19.83
N GLU A 9 -1.28 -9.40 -20.78
CA GLU A 9 -0.93 -8.01 -21.09
C GLU A 9 -1.53 -7.02 -20.08
N TRP A 10 -1.15 -7.16 -18.81
CA TRP A 10 -1.56 -6.23 -17.77
C TRP A 10 -0.99 -4.83 -18.05
N THR A 11 -1.88 -3.85 -18.20
CA THR A 11 -1.50 -2.45 -18.40
C THR A 11 -1.36 -1.69 -17.08
N HIS A 12 -2.00 -2.17 -16.01
CA HIS A 12 -2.03 -1.51 -14.70
C HIS A 12 -1.91 -2.54 -13.59
N ILE A 13 -1.11 -2.23 -12.57
CA ILE A 13 -0.92 -3.08 -11.39
C ILE A 13 -0.99 -2.19 -10.14
N VAL A 14 -1.92 -2.53 -9.25
CA VAL A 14 -2.07 -1.86 -7.95
C VAL A 14 -1.49 -2.74 -6.84
N LEU A 15 -0.64 -2.16 -6.02
CA LEU A 15 -0.01 -2.81 -4.87
C LEU A 15 -0.62 -2.27 -3.59
N SER A 16 -1.31 -3.15 -2.84
CA SER A 16 -1.84 -2.85 -1.50
C SER A 16 -1.16 -3.77 -0.48
N VAL A 17 0.11 -3.45 -0.18
CA VAL A 17 0.98 -4.21 0.73
C VAL A 17 1.73 -3.25 1.66
N GLY A 18 2.18 -3.75 2.82
CA GLY A 18 2.90 -2.98 3.84
C GLY A 18 2.23 -2.96 5.22
N THR A 19 0.90 -3.13 5.30
CA THR A 19 0.18 -3.12 6.60
C THR A 19 0.64 -4.28 7.48
N ASN A 20 0.79 -5.47 6.92
CA ASN A 20 1.29 -6.64 7.66
C ASN A 20 2.77 -6.50 8.01
N ASP A 21 3.59 -5.83 7.20
CA ASP A 21 4.99 -5.54 7.50
C ASP A 21 5.12 -4.59 8.71
N ALA A 22 4.28 -3.55 8.76
CA ALA A 22 4.17 -2.68 9.92
C ALA A 22 3.69 -3.46 11.15
N LYS A 23 2.58 -4.20 11.03
CA LYS A 23 1.91 -4.95 12.11
C LYS A 23 2.77 -6.10 12.69
N ASN A 24 3.44 -6.86 11.84
CA ASN A 24 4.21 -8.06 12.20
C ASN A 24 5.69 -7.74 12.51
N PHE A 25 6.01 -6.48 12.77
CA PHE A 25 7.33 -6.06 13.20
C PHE A 25 8.48 -6.30 12.20
N HIS A 26 8.21 -6.35 10.90
CA HIS A 26 9.27 -6.43 9.89
C HIS A 26 10.20 -5.20 9.97
N THR A 27 11.51 -5.42 9.84
CA THR A 27 12.46 -4.30 9.84
C THR A 27 12.35 -3.51 8.53
N VAL A 28 12.73 -2.23 8.55
CA VAL A 28 12.75 -1.41 7.33
C VAL A 28 13.70 -2.01 6.29
N GLY A 29 14.83 -2.60 6.70
CA GLY A 29 15.74 -3.28 5.78
C GLY A 29 15.17 -4.55 5.16
N ARG A 30 14.30 -5.28 5.88
CA ARG A 30 13.55 -6.41 5.30
C ARG A 30 12.54 -5.91 4.27
N TRP A 31 11.76 -4.89 4.62
CA TRP A 31 10.80 -4.27 3.71
C TRP A 31 11.47 -3.73 2.46
N ASP A 32 12.60 -3.04 2.61
CA ASP A 32 13.40 -2.50 1.52
C ASP A 32 13.76 -3.58 0.48
N ARG A 33 14.33 -4.69 0.98
CA ARG A 33 14.67 -5.84 0.16
C ARG A 33 13.43 -6.47 -0.50
N GLU A 34 12.41 -6.82 0.28
CA GLU A 34 11.28 -7.62 -0.21
C GLU A 34 10.35 -6.82 -1.14
N PHE A 35 10.00 -5.59 -0.77
CA PHE A 35 9.19 -4.72 -1.62
C PHE A 35 9.99 -4.23 -2.84
N GLY A 36 11.28 -3.91 -2.68
CA GLY A 36 12.16 -3.58 -3.79
C GLY A 36 12.29 -4.72 -4.81
N THR A 37 12.44 -5.96 -4.34
CA THR A 37 12.44 -7.15 -5.21
C THR A 37 11.10 -7.34 -5.90
N LEU A 38 9.98 -7.10 -5.21
CA LEU A 38 8.65 -7.15 -5.84
C LEU A 38 8.52 -6.15 -6.98
N LEU A 39 8.85 -4.87 -6.75
CA LEU A 39 8.80 -3.83 -7.77
C LEU A 39 9.70 -4.17 -8.97
N TYR A 40 10.92 -4.64 -8.71
CA TYR A 40 11.83 -5.07 -9.77
C TYR A 40 11.26 -6.21 -10.61
N ALA A 41 10.72 -7.25 -9.97
CA ALA A 41 10.15 -8.39 -10.67
C ALA A 41 8.91 -7.99 -11.50
N LEU A 42 8.05 -7.11 -10.98
CA LEU A 42 6.89 -6.61 -11.70
C LEU A 42 7.30 -5.78 -12.92
N ARG A 43 8.25 -4.86 -12.75
CA ARG A 43 8.77 -4.03 -13.86
C ARG A 43 9.48 -4.87 -14.92
N ALA A 44 10.22 -5.91 -14.53
CA ALA A 44 10.88 -6.80 -15.47
C ALA A 44 9.86 -7.62 -16.28
N LYS A 45 8.75 -8.03 -15.66
CA LYS A 45 7.72 -8.84 -16.30
C LYS A 45 6.76 -8.03 -17.16
N TRP A 46 6.42 -6.82 -16.71
CA TRP A 46 5.54 -5.88 -17.41
C TRP A 46 6.21 -4.50 -17.50
N PRO A 47 7.14 -4.32 -18.46
CA PRO A 47 7.92 -3.09 -18.58
C PRO A 47 7.09 -1.84 -18.86
N GLU A 48 5.93 -1.99 -19.51
CA GLU A 48 5.02 -0.88 -19.86
C GLU A 48 3.86 -0.72 -18.86
N ALA A 49 3.71 -1.62 -17.89
CA ALA A 49 2.59 -1.53 -16.96
C ALA A 49 2.76 -0.34 -16.01
N ARG A 50 1.66 0.35 -15.75
CA ARG A 50 1.58 1.38 -14.73
C ARG A 50 1.51 0.72 -13.35
N LEU A 51 2.55 0.92 -12.54
CA LEU A 51 2.61 0.39 -11.17
C LEU A 51 2.24 1.48 -10.17
N VAL A 52 1.15 1.29 -9.42
CA VAL A 52 0.80 2.17 -8.29
C VAL A 52 0.82 1.41 -6.99
N TRP A 53 1.46 1.99 -5.97
CA TRP A 53 1.44 1.47 -4.62
C TRP A 53 0.63 2.35 -3.67
N SER A 54 -0.25 1.71 -2.90
CA SER A 54 -1.04 2.31 -1.83
C SER A 54 -0.30 2.19 -0.50
N PRO A 55 0.17 3.29 0.11
CA PRO A 55 0.84 3.25 1.40
C PRO A 55 -0.08 2.78 2.53
N VAL A 56 0.54 2.37 3.65
CA VAL A 56 -0.18 2.01 4.88
C VAL A 56 -0.93 3.23 5.42
N ILE A 57 -2.21 3.09 5.75
CA ILE A 57 -3.05 4.15 6.33
C ILE A 57 -2.58 4.58 7.73
N ASP A 58 -3.09 5.69 8.27
CA ASP A 58 -2.81 6.10 9.66
C ASP A 58 -3.36 5.06 10.64
N MET A 59 -2.44 4.37 11.33
CA MET A 59 -2.80 3.27 12.24
C MET A 59 -3.56 3.78 13.47
N LYS A 60 -3.52 5.08 13.77
CA LYS A 60 -4.29 5.70 14.85
C LYS A 60 -5.78 5.81 14.54
N LEU A 61 -6.16 5.69 13.27
CA LEU A 61 -7.56 5.74 12.83
C LEU A 61 -8.23 4.36 12.84
N VAL A 62 -7.48 3.29 13.07
CA VAL A 62 -7.97 1.90 13.05
C VAL A 62 -8.72 1.58 14.36
N PRO A 63 -10.04 1.36 14.34
CA PRO A 63 -10.85 1.22 15.57
C PRO A 63 -10.47 0.04 16.48
N ALA A 64 -10.03 -1.07 15.90
CA ALA A 64 -9.68 -2.28 16.64
C ALA A 64 -8.37 -2.16 17.45
N LEU A 65 -7.59 -1.09 17.25
CA LEU A 65 -6.30 -0.93 17.91
C LEU A 65 -6.42 -0.10 19.19
N PRO A 66 -5.97 -0.63 20.35
CA PRO A 66 -5.77 0.19 21.54
C PRO A 66 -4.79 1.34 21.26
N LYS A 67 -5.03 2.51 21.85
CA LYS A 67 -4.28 3.77 21.59
C LYS A 67 -2.76 3.62 21.63
N ALA A 68 -2.24 2.87 22.61
CA ALA A 68 -0.81 2.63 22.76
C ALA A 68 -0.25 1.81 21.59
N LEU A 69 -0.92 0.70 21.24
CA LEU A 69 -0.52 -0.14 20.11
C LEU A 69 -0.64 0.62 18.79
N ALA A 70 -1.71 1.38 18.59
CA ALA A 70 -1.91 2.21 17.40
C ALA A 70 -0.76 3.22 17.21
N SER A 71 -0.26 3.82 18.29
CA SER A 71 0.86 4.76 18.24
C SER A 71 2.20 4.10 17.90
N ILE A 72 2.44 2.88 18.41
CA ILE A 72 3.61 2.07 18.06
C ILE A 72 3.54 1.69 16.57
N LEU A 73 2.40 1.13 16.13
CA LEU A 73 2.22 0.72 14.74
C LEU A 73 2.26 1.89 13.77
N GLU A 74 1.78 3.08 14.16
CA GLU A 74 1.86 4.28 13.33
C GLU A 74 3.31 4.74 13.12
N THR A 75 4.16 4.62 14.14
CA THR A 75 5.59 4.92 13.98
C THR A 75 6.24 3.98 12.98
N ARG A 76 5.86 2.71 13.01
CA ARG A 76 6.34 1.70 12.07
C ARG A 76 5.78 1.92 10.66
N ALA A 77 4.49 2.20 10.52
CA ALA A 77 3.83 2.52 9.27
C ALA A 77 4.49 3.71 8.58
N ARG A 78 4.84 4.77 9.31
CA ARG A 78 5.60 5.91 8.75
C ARG A 78 6.98 5.54 8.21
N ALA A 79 7.69 4.64 8.89
CA ALA A 79 9.00 4.17 8.44
C ALA A 79 8.90 3.31 7.17
N ILE A 80 7.94 2.38 7.14
CA ILE A 80 7.61 1.57 5.96
C ILE A 80 7.18 2.46 4.79
N ASN A 81 6.28 3.41 5.04
CA ASN A 81 5.78 4.35 4.03
C ASN A 81 6.91 5.18 3.41
N ARG A 82 7.79 5.73 4.24
CA ARG A 82 8.95 6.51 3.78
C ARG A 82 9.85 5.68 2.87
N MET A 83 10.16 4.44 3.26
CA MET A 83 11.00 3.57 2.45
C MET A 83 10.29 3.15 1.14
N GLY A 84 9.00 2.80 1.20
CA GLY A 84 8.25 2.43 0.01
C GLY A 84 8.12 3.57 -1.01
N VAL A 85 7.93 4.83 -0.56
CA VAL A 85 7.94 6.01 -1.46
C VAL A 85 9.28 6.13 -2.17
N ARG A 86 10.38 5.98 -1.43
CA ARG A 86 11.73 6.00 -2.00
C ARG A 86 11.90 4.90 -3.06
N LEU A 87 11.52 3.66 -2.73
CA LEU A 87 11.63 2.53 -3.65
C LEU A 87 10.78 2.68 -4.90
N CYS A 88 9.56 3.21 -4.78
CA CYS A 88 8.71 3.48 -5.94
C CYS A 88 9.43 4.44 -6.91
N ARG A 89 9.97 5.55 -6.40
CA ARG A 89 10.77 6.49 -7.21
C ARG A 89 11.99 5.82 -7.86
N GLU A 90 12.71 4.97 -7.12
CA GLU A 90 13.92 4.32 -7.62
C GLU A 90 13.66 3.15 -8.60
N ARG A 91 12.41 2.69 -8.73
CA ARG A 91 12.04 1.51 -9.53
C ARG A 91 10.87 1.77 -10.49
N SER A 92 10.67 3.04 -10.85
CA SER A 92 9.66 3.49 -11.81
C SER A 92 8.24 3.03 -11.45
N ALA A 93 7.87 3.12 -10.17
CA ALA A 93 6.49 2.96 -9.70
C ALA A 93 6.00 4.28 -9.09
N VAL A 94 4.69 4.46 -9.05
CA VAL A 94 4.05 5.64 -8.47
C VAL A 94 3.58 5.30 -7.06
N ALA A 95 4.08 6.03 -6.07
CA ALA A 95 3.54 5.94 -4.72
C ALA A 95 2.35 6.90 -4.60
N ALA A 96 1.17 6.38 -4.29
CA ALA A 96 0.03 7.22 -3.95
C ALA A 96 0.32 8.02 -2.68
N SER A 97 -0.40 9.13 -2.50
CA SER A 97 -0.45 9.76 -1.18
C SER A 97 -1.15 8.81 -0.19
N ARG A 98 -0.85 8.94 1.09
CA ARG A 98 -1.49 8.14 2.15
C ARG A 98 -3.00 8.41 2.12
N LEU A 99 -3.82 7.37 2.04
CA LEU A 99 -5.28 7.49 2.00
C LEU A 99 -5.79 8.34 3.18
N PRO A 100 -6.49 9.45 2.94
CA PRO A 100 -7.14 10.22 3.99
C PRO A 100 -8.42 9.52 4.45
N VAL A 101 -8.39 8.88 5.62
CA VAL A 101 -9.58 8.28 6.21
C VAL A 101 -10.41 9.36 6.90
N LEU A 102 -11.44 9.86 6.21
CA LEU A 102 -12.27 10.98 6.68
C LEU A 102 -13.33 10.57 7.71
N ASP A 103 -13.88 9.36 7.57
CA ASP A 103 -14.87 8.79 8.49
C ASP A 103 -14.46 7.36 8.87
N ALA A 104 -13.83 7.22 10.04
CA ALA A 104 -13.41 5.92 10.54
C ALA A 104 -14.59 5.02 10.97
N ALA A 105 -15.72 5.60 11.38
CA ALA A 105 -16.88 4.79 11.79
C ALA A 105 -17.51 4.06 10.59
N ARG A 106 -17.50 4.70 9.41
CA ARG A 106 -18.00 4.10 8.17
C ARG A 106 -16.91 3.43 7.34
N GLY A 107 -15.66 3.86 7.46
CA GLY A 107 -14.53 3.40 6.65
C GLY A 107 -14.04 1.98 6.99
N PHE A 108 -14.36 1.47 8.18
CA PHE A 108 -13.93 0.14 8.63
C PHE A 108 -15.08 -0.87 8.71
N ALA A 109 -14.77 -2.13 8.43
CA ALA A 109 -15.68 -3.25 8.58
C ALA A 109 -15.98 -3.52 10.06
N LYS A 110 -16.88 -4.48 10.33
CA LYS A 110 -17.31 -4.84 11.69
C LYS A 110 -16.18 -5.31 12.60
N ASP A 111 -15.08 -5.79 12.03
CA ASP A 111 -13.89 -6.19 12.80
C ASP A 111 -13.03 -5.00 13.27
N GLY A 112 -13.34 -3.78 12.81
CA GLY A 112 -12.63 -2.56 13.16
C GLY A 112 -11.19 -2.49 12.63
N PHE A 113 -10.82 -3.34 11.68
CA PHE A 113 -9.46 -3.38 11.11
C PHE A 113 -9.45 -3.31 9.59
N HIS A 114 -10.25 -4.13 8.91
CA HIS A 114 -10.33 -4.10 7.46
C HIS A 114 -11.24 -2.97 6.98
N ALA A 115 -11.04 -2.52 5.75
CA ALA A 115 -11.92 -1.53 5.15
C ALA A 115 -13.34 -2.11 4.98
N SER A 116 -14.36 -1.29 5.21
CA SER A 116 -15.73 -1.61 4.79
C SER A 116 -15.89 -1.46 3.27
N GLU A 117 -17.08 -1.73 2.74
CA GLU A 117 -17.42 -1.38 1.35
C GLU A 117 -17.17 0.12 1.07
N ALA A 118 -17.59 1.01 1.99
CA ALA A 118 -17.38 2.43 1.86
C ALA A 118 -15.88 2.80 1.94
N GLY A 119 -15.11 2.12 2.80
CA GLY A 119 -13.66 2.30 2.88
C GLY A 119 -12.94 1.87 1.60
N TYR A 120 -13.33 0.73 1.00
CA TYR A 120 -12.80 0.29 -0.28
C TYR A 120 -13.20 1.20 -1.44
N ARG A 121 -14.41 1.78 -1.41
CA ARG A 121 -14.81 2.81 -2.38
C ARG A 121 -13.92 4.04 -2.30
N ALA A 122 -13.73 4.59 -1.11
CA ALA A 122 -12.84 5.73 -0.91
C ALA A 122 -11.39 5.43 -1.32
N TRP A 123 -10.91 4.20 -1.04
CA TRP A 123 -9.60 3.74 -1.49
C TRP A 123 -9.50 3.66 -3.02
N ALA A 124 -10.51 3.11 -3.69
CA ALA A 124 -10.53 3.01 -5.15
C ALA A 124 -10.58 4.39 -5.81
N GLU A 125 -11.43 5.29 -5.34
CA GLU A 125 -11.54 6.68 -5.81
C GLU A 125 -10.20 7.43 -5.63
N HIS A 126 -9.55 7.24 -4.48
CA HIS A 126 -8.24 7.86 -4.18
C HIS A 126 -7.12 7.40 -5.13
N LEU A 127 -7.22 6.19 -5.67
CA LEU A 127 -6.22 5.65 -6.62
C LEU A 127 -6.63 5.81 -8.09
N ALA A 128 -7.90 6.08 -8.37
CA ALA A 128 -8.44 6.10 -9.73
C ALA A 128 -7.70 7.09 -10.63
N ASP A 129 -7.49 8.32 -10.17
CA ASP A 129 -6.77 9.35 -10.95
C ASP A 129 -5.32 8.93 -11.21
N LEU A 130 -4.67 8.29 -10.24
CA LEU A 130 -3.33 7.76 -10.42
C LEU A 130 -3.29 6.62 -11.43
N MET A 131 -4.36 5.85 -11.58
CA MET A 131 -4.47 4.79 -12.58
C MET A 131 -4.81 5.32 -13.96
N LEU A 132 -5.65 6.35 -14.06
CA LEU A 132 -6.12 6.88 -15.34
C LEU A 132 -5.20 7.96 -15.93
N ALA A 133 -4.27 8.50 -15.14
CA ALA A 133 -3.30 9.48 -15.62
C ALA A 133 -2.43 8.91 -16.75
N GLN A 134 -2.38 9.65 -17.85
CA GLN A 134 -1.43 9.42 -18.94
C GLN A 134 -0.09 10.10 -18.59
N ASP A 135 1.02 9.44 -18.93
CA ASP A 135 2.38 9.96 -18.71
C ASP A 135 2.71 11.13 -19.65
#